data_AF-A0A662INY8-F1
#
_entry.id   AF-A0A662INY8-F1
#
_cell.length_a   1.000
_cell.length_b   1.000
_cell.length_c   1.000
_cell.angle_alpha   90.00
_cell.angle_beta   90.00
_cell.angle_gamma   90.00
#
_symmetry.space_group_name_H-M   'P 1'
#
loop_
_entity.id
_entity.type
_entity.pdbx_description
1 polymer ?
#
loop_
_entity_poly.entity_id
_entity_poly.type
_entity_poly.pdbx_seq_one_letter_code
_entity_poly.pdbx_strand_id
1 'polypeptide(L)' 'MKKVLFIIETPGRIRLIGYNYDDLEPVEHELDLENIQNIREEIEYIMELLKAQGFDTRLLRRWIRKRFGQRKHGGSRYG' A
#
# COMPACT_ATOMS: atom_id res chain seq x y z
N MET A 1 -12.89 -3.13 17.13
CA MET A 1 -11.68 -3.94 17.42
C MET A 1 -10.51 -3.41 16.60
N LYS A 2 -9.27 -3.80 16.92
CA LYS A 2 -8.09 -3.34 16.15
C LYS A 2 -8.07 -4.09 14.80
N LYS A 3 -7.80 -3.38 13.71
CA LYS A 3 -7.50 -3.95 12.39
C LYS A 3 -6.09 -3.51 12.03
N VAL A 4 -5.27 -4.43 11.52
CA VAL A 4 -3.85 -4.17 11.23
C VAL A 4 -3.58 -4.49 9.77
N LEU A 5 -2.77 -3.64 9.13
CA LEU A 5 -2.33 -3.83 7.76
C LEU A 5 -0.80 -4.00 7.75
N PHE A 6 -0.34 -5.10 7.18
CA PHE A 6 1.08 -5.36 6.93
C PHE A 6 1.39 -5.14 5.45
N ILE A 7 2.54 -4.53 5.20
CA ILE A 7 3.10 -4.32 3.86
C ILE A 7 4.45 -5.03 3.86
N ILE A 8 4.54 -6.13 3.14
CA ILE A 8 5.76 -6.94 3.01
C ILE A 8 6.28 -6.71 1.61
N GLU A 9 7.46 -6.12 1.51
CA GLU A 9 8.13 -5.88 0.24
C GLU A 9 9.27 -6.87 0.06
N THR A 10 9.26 -7.58 -1.05
CA THR A 10 10.32 -8.50 -1.48
C THR A 10 10.79 -8.13 -2.88
N PRO A 11 12.00 -8.54 -3.31
CA PRO A 11 12.42 -8.35 -4.69
C PRO A 11 11.37 -8.92 -5.65
N GLY A 12 10.85 -8.09 -6.55
CA GLY A 12 9.85 -8.48 -7.54
C GLY A 12 8.41 -8.61 -7.03
N ARG A 13 8.13 -8.54 -5.71
CA ARG A 13 6.76 -8.74 -5.20
C ARG A 13 6.42 -7.90 -3.98
N ILE A 14 5.15 -7.53 -3.85
CA ILE A 14 4.59 -6.86 -2.67
C ILE A 14 3.42 -7.68 -2.15
N ARG A 15 3.42 -8.00 -0.86
CA ARG A 15 2.29 -8.64 -0.17
C ARG A 15 1.64 -7.65 0.80
N LEU A 16 0.33 -7.51 0.71
CA LEU A 16 -0.51 -6.70 1.58
C LEU A 16 -1.39 -7.66 2.39
N ILE A 17 -1.24 -7.65 3.71
CA ILE A 17 -1.97 -8.56 4.60
C ILE A 17 -2.78 -7.72 5.60
N GLY A 18 -4.10 -7.75 5.47
CA GLY A 18 -5.05 -7.17 6.40
C GLY A 18 -5.49 -8.21 7.43
N TYR A 19 -5.15 -7.98 8.69
CA TYR A 19 -5.59 -8.81 9.81
C TYR A 19 -6.72 -8.11 10.59
N ASN A 20 -7.88 -8.75 10.64
CA ASN A 20 -8.97 -8.35 11.54
C ASN A 20 -8.90 -9.26 12.78
N TYR A 21 -8.91 -8.70 13.99
CA TYR A 21 -8.86 -9.54 15.19
C TYR A 21 -10.19 -10.25 15.48
N ASP A 22 -11.27 -9.86 14.79
CA ASP A 22 -12.59 -10.50 14.88
C ASP A 22 -12.74 -11.67 13.92
N ASP A 23 -12.00 -11.65 12.80
CA ASP A 23 -12.07 -12.67 11.75
C ASP A 23 -10.80 -13.50 11.79
N LEU A 24 -10.93 -14.83 11.76
CA LEU A 24 -9.78 -15.72 11.78
C LEU A 24 -8.99 -15.70 10.46
N GLU A 25 -9.63 -15.28 9.36
CA GLU A 25 -9.03 -15.28 8.03
C GLU A 25 -8.45 -13.90 7.67
N PRO A 26 -7.13 -13.82 7.39
CA PRO A 26 -6.54 -12.58 6.91
C PRO A 26 -6.94 -12.31 5.46
N VAL A 27 -7.13 -11.04 5.14
CA VAL A 27 -7.28 -10.58 3.76
C VAL A 27 -5.89 -10.39 3.18
N GLU A 28 -5.55 -11.15 2.13
CA GLU A 28 -4.23 -11.11 1.50
C GLU A 28 -4.33 -10.69 0.03
N HIS A 29 -3.44 -9.77 -0.36
CA HIS A 29 -3.22 -9.39 -1.75
C HIS A 29 -1.74 -9.47 -2.09
N GLU A 30 -1.40 -10.19 -3.15
CA GLU A 30 -0.04 -10.28 -3.69
C GLU A 30 0.03 -9.52 -5.01
N LEU A 31 1.05 -8.68 -5.15
CA LEU A 31 1.34 -7.89 -6.33
C LEU A 31 2.67 -8.33 -6.89
N ASP A 32 2.63 -8.84 -8.12
CA ASP A 32 3.82 -9.17 -8.88
C ASP A 32 4.32 -7.95 -9.66
N LEU A 33 5.46 -7.41 -9.26
CA LEU A 33 6.03 -6.21 -9.85
C LEU A 33 6.61 -6.45 -11.24
N GLU A 34 6.85 -7.71 -11.62
CA GLU A 34 7.37 -8.05 -12.96
C GLU A 34 6.26 -8.07 -14.01
N ASN A 35 5.04 -8.42 -13.59
CA ASN A 35 3.89 -8.62 -14.49
C ASN A 35 2.89 -7.45 -14.48
N ILE A 36 2.97 -6.54 -13.51
CA ILE A 36 2.04 -5.40 -13.42
C ILE A 36 2.52 -4.24 -14.28
N GLN A 37 1.67 -3.82 -15.22
CA GLN A 37 1.90 -2.63 -16.05
C GLN A 37 1.78 -1.32 -15.26
N ASN A 38 0.83 -1.23 -14.33
CA ASN A 38 0.59 -0.01 -13.54
C ASN A 38 0.40 -0.32 -12.04
N ILE A 39 1.53 -0.45 -11.34
CA ILE A 39 1.56 -0.77 -9.91
C ILE A 39 0.81 0.28 -9.07
N ARG A 40 0.78 1.52 -9.52
CA ARG A 40 0.13 2.59 -8.79
C ARG A 40 -1.39 2.41 -8.76
N GLU A 41 -2.00 2.18 -9.91
CA GLU A 41 -3.45 1.97 -10.03
C GLU A 41 -3.90 0.73 -9.24
N GLU A 42 -3.12 -0.35 -9.34
CA GLU A 42 -3.43 -1.60 -8.63
C GLU A 42 -3.42 -1.41 -7.10
N ILE A 43 -2.43 -0.69 -6.57
CA ILE A 43 -2.38 -0.41 -5.13
C ILE A 43 -3.47 0.60 -4.74
N GLU A 44 -3.82 1.56 -5.59
CA GLU A 44 -4.95 2.47 -5.35
C GLU A 44 -6.27 1.68 -5.27
N TYR A 45 -6.49 0.70 -6.14
CA TYR A 45 -7.63 -0.21 -6.10
C TYR A 45 -7.68 -1.04 -4.81
N ILE A 46 -6.58 -1.71 -4.44
CA ILE A 46 -6.51 -2.50 -3.19
C ILE A 46 -6.74 -1.60 -1.96
N MET A 47 -6.23 -0.38 -2.00
CA MET A 47 -6.45 0.60 -0.93
C MET A 47 -7.94 0.94 -0.76
N GLU A 48 -8.71 1.05 -1.84
CA GLU A 48 -10.15 1.26 -1.77
C GLU A 48 -10.89 0.05 -1.20
N LEU A 49 -10.53 -1.17 -1.62
CA LEU A 49 -11.10 -2.41 -1.07
C LEU A 49 -10.87 -2.51 0.45
N LEU A 50 -9.63 -2.33 0.89
CA LEU A 50 -9.26 -2.37 2.30
C LEU A 50 -9.98 -1.28 3.10
N LYS A 51 -10.14 -0.08 2.53
CA LYS A 51 -10.87 1.02 3.17
C LYS A 51 -12.36 0.70 3.30
N ALA A 52 -12.98 0.09 2.30
CA ALA A 52 -14.38 -0.35 2.36
C ALA A 52 -14.61 -1.39 3.46
N GLN A 53 -13.61 -2.26 3.70
CA GLN A 53 -13.60 -3.22 4.80
C GLN A 53 -13.22 -2.61 6.16
N GLY A 54 -12.94 -1.30 6.23
CA GLY A 54 -12.65 -0.58 7.46
C GLY A 54 -11.21 -0.70 7.97
N PHE A 55 -10.26 -1.12 7.12
CA PHE A 55 -8.83 -1.10 7.46
C PHE A 55 -8.24 0.32 7.40
N ASP A 56 -7.25 0.58 8.27
CA ASP A 56 -6.48 1.82 8.21
C ASP A 56 -5.41 1.75 7.10
N THR A 57 -5.67 2.43 5.99
CA THR A 57 -4.80 2.44 4.81
C THR A 57 -3.82 3.61 4.77
N ARG A 58 -3.71 4.41 5.86
CA ARG A 58 -2.78 5.56 5.92
C ARG A 58 -1.33 5.15 5.70
N LEU A 59 -0.94 3.99 6.22
CA LEU A 59 0.41 3.42 6.04
C LEU A 59 0.68 3.11 4.56
N LEU A 60 -0.27 2.46 3.88
CA LEU A 60 -0.18 2.11 2.47
C LEU A 60 -0.10 3.36 1.58
N ARG A 61 -0.92 4.37 1.86
CA ARG A 61 -0.86 5.67 1.18
C ARG A 61 0.51 6.34 1.33
N ARG A 62 1.09 6.31 2.53
CA ARG A 62 2.43 6.87 2.79
C ARG A 62 3.50 6.07 2.03
N TRP A 63 3.37 4.75 1.97
CA TRP A 63 4.25 3.88 1.23
C TRP A 63 4.21 4.19 -0.29
N ILE A 64 3.02 4.30 -0.90
CA ILE A 64 2.84 4.70 -2.31
C ILE A 64 3.51 6.04 -2.57
N ARG A 65 3.26 7.04 -1.71
CA ARG A 65 3.86 8.37 -1.86
C ARG A 65 5.39 8.34 -1.75
N LYS A 66 5.96 7.47 -0.93
CA LYS A 66 7.42 7.31 -0.83
C LYS A 66 8.00 6.63 -2.08
N ARG A 67 7.25 5.67 -2.65
CA ARG A 67 7.67 4.85 -3.80
C ARG A 67 7.53 5.58 -5.14
N PHE A 68 6.36 6.18 -5.36
CA PHE A 68 5.93 6.75 -6.65
C PHE A 68 5.72 8.26 -6.60
N GLY A 69 5.66 8.84 -5.40
CA GLY A 69 5.55 10.30 -5.28
C GLY A 69 6.83 10.93 -5.82
N GLN A 70 6.69 11.79 -6.83
CA GLN A 70 7.77 12.65 -7.28
C GLN A 70 8.36 13.33 -6.05
N ARG A 71 9.68 13.21 -5.85
CA ARG A 71 10.39 14.16 -4.99
C ARG A 71 10.02 15.53 -5.54
N LYS A 72 9.18 16.28 -4.82
CA LYS A 72 9.08 17.70 -5.07
C LYS A 72 10.50 18.20 -4.88
N HIS A 73 11.20 18.41 -6.00
CA HIS A 73 12.48 19.08 -6.01
C HIS A 73 12.27 20.29 -5.12
N GLY A 74 12.97 20.31 -3.98
CA GLY A 74 13.05 21.52 -3.19
C GLY A 74 13.48 22.60 -4.17
N GLY A 75 12.58 23.57 -4.40
CA GLY A 75 12.92 24.76 -5.15
C GLY A 75 14.25 25.26 -4.60
N SER A 76 15.17 25.52 -5.52
CA SER A 76 16.46 26.11 -5.25
C SER A 76 16.31 27.20 -4.18
N ARG A 77 16.81 26.93 -2.97
CA ARG A 77 16.99 27.97 -1.94
C ARG A 77 18.26 28.73 -2.34
N TYR A 78 18.12 29.65 -3.29
CA TYR A 78 18.95 30.85 -3.31
C TYR A 78 18.24 31.88 -2.44
N GLY A 79 18.98 32.39 -1.46
CA GLY A 79 18.55 33.28 -0.38
C GLY A 79 19.49 33.13 0.78
#